data_AF-A0A1U6GPC9-F1
#
_entry.id   AF-A0A1U6GPC9-F1
#
_cell.length_a   1.000
_cell.length_b   1.000
_cell.length_c   1.000
_cell.angle_alpha   90.00
_cell.angle_beta   90.00
_cell.angle_gamma   90.00
#
_symmetry.space_group_name_H-M   'P 1'
#
loop_
_entity.id
_entity.type
_entity.pdbx_description
1 polymer ?
#
loop_
_entity_poly.entity_id
_entity_poly.type
_entity_poly.pdbx_seq_one_letter_code
_entity_poly.pdbx_strand_id
1 'polypeptide(L)' 'MENDKQSIEANSSAENVEQHLQELEKADYELLYYSQEQSFSANELGRVINEERLNELMAQSDAFLSSLNGEIKDFDK' A
#
# COMPACT_ATOMS: atom_id res chain seq x y z
N MET A 1 -44.62 28.82 -34.28
CA MET A 1 -43.34 28.50 -33.66
C MET A 1 -43.66 27.54 -32.52
N GLU A 2 -43.67 26.24 -32.82
CA GLU A 2 -43.80 25.21 -31.79
C GLU A 2 -42.52 25.19 -30.98
N ASN A 3 -42.66 25.25 -29.65
CA ASN A 3 -41.55 25.11 -28.73
C ASN A 3 -41.31 23.61 -28.54
N ASP A 4 -40.46 23.03 -29.40
CA ASP A 4 -39.89 21.71 -29.16
C ASP A 4 -38.92 21.80 -27.98
N LYS A 5 -39.48 21.71 -26.77
CA LYS A 5 -38.69 21.44 -25.56
C LYS A 5 -38.30 19.97 -25.60
N GLN A 6 -37.36 19.65 -26.49
CA GLN A 6 -36.69 18.36 -26.57
C GLN A 6 -36.24 18.00 -25.15
N SER A 7 -36.79 16.90 -24.63
CA SER A 7 -36.42 16.33 -23.35
C SER A 7 -34.90 16.20 -23.31
N ILE A 8 -34.25 16.97 -22.45
CA ILE A 8 -32.82 16.84 -22.17
C ILE A 8 -32.63 15.39 -21.75
N GLU A 9 -32.00 14.64 -22.65
CA GLU A 9 -31.83 13.20 -22.56
C GLU A 9 -31.25 12.84 -21.20
N ALA A 10 -31.82 11.80 -20.58
CA ALA A 10 -31.40 11.20 -19.32
C ALA A 10 -30.01 10.52 -19.40
N ASN A 11 -29.12 11.05 -20.23
CA ASN A 11 -27.76 10.63 -20.51
C ASN A 11 -26.78 11.82 -20.45
N SER A 12 -27.19 12.94 -19.83
CA SER A 12 -26.31 14.10 -19.65
C SER A 12 -25.05 13.70 -18.88
N SER A 13 -23.87 14.01 -19.42
CA SER A 13 -22.59 13.72 -18.76
C SER A 13 -22.52 14.36 -17.37
N ALA A 14 -23.23 15.46 -17.14
CA ALA A 14 -23.30 16.11 -15.83
C ALA A 14 -24.03 15.24 -14.78
N GLU A 15 -25.11 14.56 -15.16
CA GLU A 15 -25.84 13.65 -14.27
C GLU A 15 -24.98 12.43 -13.90
N ASN A 16 -24.23 11.89 -14.87
CA ASN A 16 -23.30 10.78 -14.62
C ASN A 16 -22.13 11.19 -13.72
N VAL A 17 -21.60 12.41 -13.91
CA VAL A 17 -20.53 12.94 -13.06
C VAL A 17 -21.04 13.16 -11.64
N GLU A 18 -22.23 13.76 -11.48
CA GLU A 18 -22.85 13.99 -10.18
C GLU A 18 -23.12 12.67 -9.44
N GLN A 19 -23.68 11.68 -10.14
CA GLN A 19 -23.91 10.36 -9.57
C GLN A 19 -22.59 9.69 -9.14
N HIS A 20 -21.55 9.79 -9.96
CA HIS A 20 -20.24 9.23 -9.63
C HIS A 20 -19.59 9.94 -8.43
N LEU A 21 -19.70 11.27 -8.33
CA LEU A 21 -19.21 12.03 -7.18
C LEU A 21 -19.96 11.67 -5.89
N GLN A 22 -21.27 11.45 -5.97
CA GLN A 22 -22.07 11.01 -4.82
C GLN A 22 -21.75 9.56 -4.39
N GLU A 23 -21.43 8.68 -5.34
CA GLU A 23 -20.92 7.34 -5.03
C GLU A 23 -19.54 7.42 -4.36
N LEU A 24 -18.69 8.34 -4.84
CA LEU A 24 -17.37 8.53 -4.25
C LEU A 24 -17.47 9.07 -2.82
N GLU A 25 -18.40 9.98 -2.54
CA GLU A 25 -18.61 10.57 -1.21
C GLU A 25 -19.21 9.55 -0.21
N LYS A 26 -20.00 8.60 -0.69
CA LYS A 26 -20.60 7.53 0.14
C LYS A 26 -19.63 6.38 0.41
N ALA A 27 -18.62 6.21 -0.41
CA ALA A 27 -17.66 5.14 -0.28
C ALA A 27 -16.49 5.59 0.61
N ASP A 28 -16.28 4.85 1.70
CA ASP A 28 -15.14 5.05 2.58
C ASP A 28 -13.88 4.43 1.94
N TYR A 29 -13.34 5.10 0.90
CA TYR A 29 -12.21 4.58 0.12
C TYR A 29 -10.96 4.39 0.96
N GLU A 30 -10.81 5.17 2.03
CA GLU A 30 -9.71 5.01 2.96
C GLU A 30 -9.71 3.59 3.56
N LEU A 31 -10.88 3.06 3.93
CA LEU A 31 -11.01 1.67 4.40
C LEU A 31 -10.73 0.60 3.31
N LEU A 32 -11.01 0.89 2.03
CA LEU A 32 -10.73 -0.01 0.91
C LEU A 32 -9.24 -0.08 0.55
N TYR A 33 -8.52 1.03 0.67
CA TYR A 33 -7.11 1.13 0.29
C TYR A 33 -6.15 0.87 1.46
N TYR A 34 -6.51 1.20 2.71
CA TYR A 34 -5.65 1.00 3.88
C TYR A 34 -5.75 -0.39 4.52
N SER A 35 -6.77 -1.20 4.20
CA SER A 35 -6.93 -2.55 4.78
C SER A 35 -6.27 -3.69 3.98
N GLN A 36 -5.73 -3.40 2.80
CA GLN A 36 -4.99 -4.39 2.03
C GLN A 36 -3.51 -4.31 2.40
N GLU A 37 -3.13 -4.92 3.52
CA GLU A 37 -1.80 -5.53 3.60
C GLU A 37 -1.73 -6.59 2.49
N GLN A 38 -1.38 -6.15 1.27
CA GLN A 38 -1.11 -7.04 0.15
C GLN A 38 0.01 -7.97 0.60
N SER A 39 -0.37 -9.20 0.94
CA SER A 39 0.57 -10.23 1.31
C SER A 39 1.36 -10.59 0.06
N PHE A 40 2.58 -10.08 -0.03
CA PHE A 40 3.48 -10.42 -1.11
C PHE A 40 3.82 -11.91 -1.05
N SER A 41 3.82 -12.58 -2.21
CA SER A 41 4.42 -13.91 -2.29
C SER A 41 5.93 -13.83 -2.01
N ALA A 42 6.54 -14.95 -1.62
CA ALA A 42 7.99 -15.01 -1.39
C ALA A 42 8.81 -14.56 -2.61
N ASN A 43 8.30 -14.82 -3.82
CA ASN A 43 8.95 -14.39 -5.07
C ASN A 43 8.82 -12.88 -5.31
N GLU A 44 7.69 -12.27 -4.94
CA GLU A 44 7.51 -10.81 -5.04
C GLU A 44 8.30 -10.08 -3.97
N LEU A 45 8.33 -10.62 -2.74
CA LEU A 45 9.24 -10.15 -1.70
C LEU A 45 10.68 -10.21 -2.18
N GLY A 46 11.12 -11.30 -2.79
CA GLY A 46 12.48 -11.39 -3.36
C GLY A 46 12.79 -10.35 -4.43
N ARG A 47 11.79 -9.83 -5.16
CA ARG A 47 11.97 -8.76 -6.16
C ARG A 47 11.93 -7.36 -5.57
N VAL A 48 11.17 -7.16 -4.50
CA VAL A 48 11.02 -5.88 -3.81
C VAL A 48 12.15 -5.66 -2.81
N ILE A 49 12.59 -6.72 -2.15
CA ILE A 49 13.70 -6.71 -1.22
C ILE A 49 14.98 -6.53 -2.03
N ASN A 50 15.70 -5.44 -1.74
CA ASN A 50 17.07 -5.27 -2.22
C ASN A 50 17.95 -6.31 -1.51
N GLU A 51 18.32 -7.37 -2.23
CA GLU A 51 19.13 -8.48 -1.70
C GLU A 51 20.46 -8.00 -1.12
N GLU A 52 21.14 -7.03 -1.75
CA GLU A 52 22.39 -6.45 -1.26
C GLU A 52 22.19 -5.80 0.11
N ARG A 53 21.18 -4.94 0.24
CA ARG A 53 20.87 -4.27 1.50
C ARG A 53 20.41 -5.25 2.59
N LEU A 54 19.67 -6.30 2.24
CA LEU A 54 19.29 -7.35 3.18
C LEU A 54 20.52 -8.11 3.69
N ASN A 55 21.41 -8.50 2.79
CA ASN A 55 22.64 -9.21 3.14
C ASN A 55 23.55 -8.37 4.03
N GLU A 56 23.68 -7.06 3.76
CA GLU A 56 24.40 -6.13 4.62
C GLU A 56 23.82 -6.06 6.04
N LEU A 57 22.49 -5.96 6.15
CA LEU A 57 21.81 -5.91 7.45
C LEU A 57 22.00 -7.21 8.25
N MET A 58 21.90 -8.37 7.57
CA MET A 58 22.15 -9.68 8.19
C MET A 58 23.59 -9.79 8.70
N ALA A 59 24.59 -9.39 7.91
CA ALA A 59 25.99 -9.41 8.32
C ALA A 59 26.27 -8.48 9.53
N GLN A 60 25.62 -7.30 9.57
CA GLN A 60 25.70 -6.40 10.72
C GLN A 60 25.08 -7.02 11.98
N SER A 61 23.96 -7.73 11.82
CA SER A 61 23.31 -8.46 12.93
C SER A 61 24.23 -9.54 13.49
N ASP A 62 24.84 -10.37 12.64
CA ASP A 62 25.76 -11.42 13.07
C ASP A 62 26.98 -10.83 13.80
N ALA A 63 27.55 -9.74 13.28
CA ALA A 63 28.66 -9.04 13.93
C ALA A 63 28.27 -8.49 15.30
N PHE A 64 27.09 -7.89 15.42
CA PHE A 64 26.56 -7.40 16.70
C PHE A 64 26.36 -8.54 17.70
N LEU A 65 25.73 -9.64 17.28
CA LEU A 65 25.50 -10.82 18.15
C LEU A 65 26.81 -11.47 18.58
N SER A 66 27.81 -11.52 17.69
CA SER A 66 29.15 -12.00 18.03
C SER A 66 29.83 -11.11 19.05
N SER A 67 29.72 -9.78 18.92
CA SER A 67 30.26 -8.81 19.88
C SER A 67 29.62 -9.00 21.25
N LEU A 68 28.30 -9.07 21.30
CA LEU A 68 27.55 -9.25 22.54
C LEU A 68 27.92 -10.57 23.25
N ASN A 69 28.03 -11.67 22.51
CA ASN A 69 28.42 -12.96 23.07
C ASN A 69 29.88 -12.98 23.57
N GLY A 70 30.76 -12.18 22.94
CA GLY A 70 32.12 -11.96 23.43
C GLY A 70 32.11 -11.22 24.77
N GLU A 71 31.40 -10.10 24.84
CA GLU A 71 31.28 -9.29 26.06
C GLU A 71 30.67 -10.07 27.24
N ILE A 72 29.63 -10.87 26.99
CA ILE A 72 29.01 -11.73 28.02
C ILE A 72 30.04 -12.73 28.59
N LYS A 73 30.83 -13.38 27.73
CA LYS A 73 31.86 -14.34 28.17
C LYS A 73 32.99 -13.70 28.97
N ASP A 74 33.33 -12.45 28.67
CA ASP A 74 34.34 -11.71 29.41
C ASP A 74 33.82 -11.22 30.77
N PHE A 75 32.51 -11.08 30.93
CA PHE A 75 31.88 -10.70 32.21
C PHE A 75 31.84 -11.85 33.24
N ASP A 76 31.85 -13.10 32.78
CA ASP A 76 31.84 -14.30 33.64
C ASP A 76 33.23 -14.68 34.22
N LYS A 77 34.27 -13.87 33.98
CA LYS A 77 35.63 -14.03 34.54
C LYS A 77 35.94 -13.04 35.64
#